data_AF-A0A3M1R643-F1
#
_entry.id   AF-A0A3M1R643-F1
#
_cell.length_a   1.000
_cell.length_b   1.000
_cell.length_c   1.000
_cell.angle_alpha   90.00
_cell.angle_beta   90.00
_cell.angle_gamma   90.00
#
_symmetry.space_group_name_H-M   'P 1'
#
loop_
_entity.id
_entity.type
_entity.pdbx_description
1 polymer ?
#
loop_
_entity_poly.entity_id
_entity_poly.type
_entity_poly.pdbx_seq_one_letter_code
_entity_poly.pdbx_strand_id
1 'polypeptide(L)'
;MDTWIWPVLMVFVGLALAILELFFVSHGILSVLAVLSLITAVVMGFMYSTLLGEILLTVSMLGIPGFVVLAIYIWPRTPIGRRVLLPEVSEETVLPDNPQLKALQSLVGEVGLTKASLLPSGPVEINGRTYDALSEGSAIEAGVPVRVVAVQGAWIVVRPLADEEDDDTESLENSGSADTQRYAKNSPSEANTSENTDAVDLELPDDLFHDEREGG
;
A
#
# COMPACT_ATOMS: atom_id res chain seq x y z
N MET A 1 23.82 -40.56 -42.79
CA MET A 1 22.93 -39.64 -42.04
C MET A 1 23.13 -38.29 -42.66
N ASP A 2 22.06 -37.64 -43.12
CA ASP A 2 22.20 -36.39 -43.85
C ASP A 2 22.65 -35.26 -42.92
N THR A 3 23.71 -34.56 -43.30
CA THR A 3 24.41 -33.58 -42.45
C THR A 3 23.53 -32.37 -42.09
N TRP A 4 22.42 -32.14 -42.80
CA TRP A 4 21.48 -31.04 -42.54
C TRP A 4 20.66 -31.23 -41.27
N ILE A 5 20.57 -32.45 -40.73
CA ILE A 5 19.80 -32.75 -39.51
C ILE A 5 20.45 -32.14 -38.25
N TRP A 6 21.78 -32.05 -38.21
CA TRP A 6 22.53 -31.55 -37.05
C TRP A 6 22.22 -30.08 -36.70
N PRO A 7 22.25 -29.13 -37.65
CA PRO A 7 21.88 -27.74 -37.34
C PRO A 7 20.44 -27.61 -36.87
N VAL A 8 19.49 -28.35 -37.46
CA VAL A 8 18.09 -28.34 -37.03
C VAL A 8 17.96 -28.85 -35.60
N LEU A 9 18.65 -29.94 -35.27
CA LEU A 9 18.67 -30.49 -33.91
C LEU A 9 19.22 -29.49 -32.89
N MET A 10 20.29 -28.76 -33.22
CA MET A 10 20.85 -27.72 -32.34
C MET A 10 19.85 -26.59 -32.07
N VAL A 11 19.06 -26.17 -33.06
CA VAL A 11 17.99 -25.17 -32.83
C VAL A 11 16.97 -25.68 -31.80
N PHE A 12 16.54 -26.94 -31.91
CA PHE A 12 15.61 -27.53 -30.96
C PHE A 12 16.21 -27.66 -29.55
N VAL A 13 17.48 -28.06 -29.44
CA VAL A 13 18.18 -28.14 -28.16
C VAL A 13 18.32 -26.75 -27.52
N GLY A 14 18.72 -25.74 -28.29
CA GLY A 14 18.82 -24.36 -27.82
C GLY A 14 17.48 -23.82 -27.33
N LEU A 15 16.39 -24.10 -28.05
CA LEU A 15 15.04 -23.70 -27.63
C LEU A 15 14.59 -24.43 -26.36
N ALA A 16 14.86 -25.74 -26.25
CA ALA A 16 14.54 -26.52 -25.06
C ALA A 16 15.30 -26.01 -23.83
N LEU A 17 16.59 -25.65 -23.98
CA LEU A 17 17.39 -25.03 -22.92
C LEU A 17 16.82 -23.67 -22.51
N ALA A 18 16.36 -22.86 -23.46
CA ALA A 18 15.72 -21.57 -23.17
C ALA A 18 14.41 -21.73 -22.37
N ILE A 19 13.60 -22.75 -22.68
CA ILE A 19 12.40 -23.09 -21.91
C ILE A 19 12.78 -23.59 -20.51
N LEU A 20 13.80 -24.44 -20.41
CA LEU A 20 14.26 -25.01 -19.14
C LEU A 20 14.77 -23.92 -18.18
N GLU A 21 15.42 -22.87 -18.69
CA GLU A 21 15.85 -21.72 -17.89
C GLU A 21 14.66 -21.03 -17.18
N LEU A 22 13.48 -20.97 -17.82
CA LEU A 22 12.28 -20.37 -17.22
C LEU A 22 11.81 -21.14 -15.98
N PHE A 23 12.08 -22.44 -15.89
CA PHE A 23 11.70 -23.27 -14.75
C PHE A 23 12.75 -23.29 -13.64
N PHE A 24 14.03 -23.21 -14.00
CA PHE A 24 15.13 -23.46 -13.06
C PHE A 24 15.85 -22.21 -12.55
N VAL A 25 15.49 -20.99 -13.01
CA VAL A 25 16.11 -19.70 -12.62
C VAL A 25 17.61 -19.88 -12.35
N SER A 26 18.32 -20.44 -13.33
CA SER A 26 19.71 -20.89 -13.16
C SER A 26 20.71 -19.72 -13.22
N HIS A 27 20.25 -18.49 -13.00
CA HIS A 27 21.05 -17.28 -13.02
C HIS A 27 21.78 -17.06 -14.37
N GLY A 28 21.21 -17.55 -15.49
CA GLY A 28 21.70 -17.28 -16.84
C GLY A 28 22.63 -18.33 -17.45
N ILE A 29 22.99 -19.41 -16.76
CA ILE A 29 23.89 -20.43 -17.32
C ILE A 29 23.26 -21.15 -18.52
N LEU A 30 21.98 -21.54 -18.44
CA LEU A 30 21.29 -22.13 -19.60
C LEU A 30 21.11 -21.12 -20.73
N SER A 31 21.00 -19.82 -20.42
CA SER A 31 20.94 -18.76 -21.43
C SER A 31 22.23 -18.70 -22.26
N VAL A 32 23.39 -18.78 -21.61
CA VAL A 32 24.69 -18.85 -22.30
C VAL A 32 24.77 -20.09 -23.19
N LEU A 33 24.35 -21.25 -22.70
CA LEU A 33 24.34 -22.49 -23.49
C LEU A 33 23.38 -22.42 -24.68
N ALA A 34 22.21 -21.80 -24.52
CA ALA A 34 21.25 -21.60 -25.59
C ALA A 34 21.81 -20.70 -26.69
N VAL A 35 22.46 -19.58 -26.33
CA VAL A 35 23.10 -18.67 -27.29
C VAL A 35 24.24 -19.38 -28.04
N LEU A 36 25.10 -20.12 -27.34
CA LEU A 36 26.19 -20.88 -27.96
C LEU A 36 25.65 -21.94 -28.93
N SER A 37 24.55 -22.61 -28.56
CA SER A 37 23.89 -23.58 -29.42
C SER A 37 23.33 -22.94 -30.70
N LEU A 38 22.66 -21.78 -30.59
CA LEU A 38 22.15 -21.03 -31.74
C LEU A 38 23.28 -20.55 -32.67
N ILE A 39 24.37 -20.02 -32.12
CA ILE A 39 25.54 -19.63 -32.91
C ILE A 39 26.10 -20.83 -33.67
N THR A 40 26.24 -21.98 -32.99
CA THR A 40 26.73 -23.21 -33.60
C THR A 40 25.81 -23.68 -34.74
N ALA A 41 24.49 -23.60 -34.56
CA ALA A 41 23.52 -23.93 -35.59
C ALA A 41 23.65 -23.05 -36.83
N VAL A 42 23.82 -21.74 -36.66
CA VAL A 42 23.99 -20.79 -37.76
C VAL A 42 25.29 -21.06 -38.52
N VAL A 43 26.41 -21.28 -37.80
CA VAL A 43 27.70 -21.62 -38.42
C VAL A 43 27.61 -22.92 -39.22
N MET A 44 27.03 -23.98 -38.64
CA MET A 44 26.80 -25.24 -39.36
C MET A 44 25.88 -25.05 -40.57
N GLY A 45 24.88 -24.18 -40.46
CA GLY A 45 24.01 -23.79 -41.57
C GLY A 45 24.79 -23.24 -42.75
N PHE A 46 25.66 -22.25 -42.51
CA PHE A 46 26.51 -21.66 -43.56
C PHE A 46 27.54 -22.64 -44.13
N MET A 47 28.06 -23.57 -43.31
CA MET A 47 28.94 -24.63 -43.79
C MET A 47 28.24 -25.62 -44.73
N TYR A 48 26.93 -25.79 -44.58
CA TYR A 48 26.14 -26.68 -45.44
C TYR A 48 25.63 -25.97 -46.70
N SER A 49 25.03 -24.79 -46.55
CA SER A 49 24.50 -23.98 -47.65
C SER A 49 24.27 -22.55 -47.21
N THR A 50 24.61 -21.58 -48.07
CA THR A 50 24.34 -20.15 -47.83
C THR A 50 22.87 -19.88 -47.50
N LEU A 51 21.95 -20.50 -48.24
CA LEU A 51 20.51 -20.33 -48.03
C LEU A 51 20.05 -20.85 -46.66
N LEU A 52 20.60 -21.99 -46.21
CA LEU A 52 20.27 -22.54 -44.89
C LEU A 52 20.83 -21.65 -43.77
N GLY A 53 22.06 -21.17 -43.90
CA GLY A 53 22.67 -20.24 -42.97
C GLY A 53 21.88 -18.93 -42.83
N GLU A 54 21.45 -18.33 -43.95
CA GLU A 54 20.63 -17.11 -43.97
C GLU A 54 19.27 -17.30 -43.29
N ILE A 55 18.59 -18.43 -43.54
CA ILE A 55 17.33 -18.76 -42.86
C ILE A 55 17.54 -18.87 -41.36
N LEU A 56 18.54 -19.64 -40.91
CA LEU A 56 18.82 -19.85 -39.48
C LEU A 56 19.23 -18.56 -38.78
N LEU A 57 20.01 -17.71 -39.45
CA LEU A 57 20.40 -16.40 -38.94
C LEU A 57 19.17 -15.50 -38.77
N THR A 58 18.32 -15.42 -39.78
CA THR A 58 17.09 -14.61 -39.77
C THR A 58 16.14 -15.08 -38.66
N VAL A 59 15.94 -16.39 -38.55
CA VAL A 59 15.11 -17.00 -37.50
C VAL A 59 15.68 -16.74 -36.12
N SER A 60 17.00 -16.82 -35.93
CA SER A 60 17.63 -16.54 -34.63
C SER A 60 17.50 -15.06 -34.26
N MET A 61 17.72 -14.17 -35.23
CA MET A 61 17.71 -12.72 -35.03
C MET A 61 16.31 -12.16 -34.73
N LEU A 62 15.26 -12.74 -35.32
CA LEU A 62 13.85 -12.42 -35.02
C LEU A 62 13.29 -13.24 -33.85
N GLY A 63 13.76 -14.47 -33.71
CA GLY A 63 13.28 -15.44 -32.72
C GLY A 63 13.68 -15.07 -31.31
N ILE A 64 14.92 -14.59 -31.08
CA ILE A 64 15.36 -14.13 -29.76
C ILE A 64 14.50 -12.97 -29.23
N PRO A 65 14.34 -11.83 -29.94
CA PRO A 65 13.50 -10.74 -29.46
C PRO A 65 12.02 -11.14 -29.40
N GLY A 66 11.54 -11.95 -30.34
CA GLY A 66 10.17 -12.49 -30.28
C GLY A 66 9.94 -13.36 -29.04
N PHE A 67 10.91 -14.21 -28.69
CA PHE A 67 10.88 -15.03 -27.48
C PHE A 67 10.91 -14.17 -26.21
N VAL A 68 11.74 -13.12 -26.17
CA VAL A 68 11.78 -12.19 -25.03
C VAL A 68 10.44 -11.48 -24.85
N VAL A 69 9.83 -10.95 -25.93
CA VAL A 69 8.51 -10.31 -25.86
C VAL A 69 7.45 -11.30 -25.40
N LEU A 70 7.46 -12.51 -25.95
CA LEU A 70 6.53 -13.57 -25.58
C LEU A 70 6.70 -13.98 -24.11
N ALA A 71 7.95 -14.10 -23.65
CA ALA A 71 8.29 -14.37 -22.27
C ALA A 71 7.74 -13.26 -21.38
N ILE A 72 7.98 -11.98 -21.67
CA ILE A 72 7.45 -10.85 -20.89
C ILE A 72 5.91 -10.85 -20.86
N TYR A 73 5.23 -11.25 -21.94
CA TYR A 73 3.77 -11.29 -22.00
C TYR A 73 3.15 -12.50 -21.30
N ILE A 74 3.81 -13.66 -21.35
CA ILE A 74 3.33 -14.92 -20.74
C ILE A 74 3.74 -15.00 -19.27
N TRP A 75 4.90 -14.47 -18.90
CA TRP A 75 5.47 -14.53 -17.55
C TRP A 75 4.47 -14.09 -16.46
N PRO A 76 3.70 -13.00 -16.58
CA PRO A 76 2.72 -12.61 -15.55
C PRO A 76 1.57 -13.62 -15.36
N ARG A 77 1.36 -14.52 -16.33
CA ARG A 77 0.33 -15.56 -16.27
C ARG A 77 0.85 -16.89 -15.75
N THR A 78 2.17 -17.07 -15.56
CA THR A 78 2.74 -18.29 -15.00
C THR A 78 2.75 -18.23 -13.46
N PRO A 79 2.71 -19.38 -12.75
CA PRO A 79 2.74 -19.42 -11.29
C PRO A 79 4.01 -18.78 -10.70
N ILE A 80 5.14 -18.86 -11.42
CA ILE A 80 6.42 -18.25 -11.04
C ILE A 80 6.36 -16.73 -11.21
N GLY A 81 5.84 -16.23 -12.34
CA GLY A 81 5.75 -14.79 -12.55
C GLY A 81 4.71 -14.12 -11.66
N ARG A 82 3.62 -14.81 -11.30
CA ARG A 82 2.71 -14.36 -10.24
C ARG A 82 3.41 -14.25 -8.88
N ARG A 83 4.26 -15.22 -8.51
CA ARG A 83 5.06 -15.22 -7.27
C ARG A 83 6.11 -14.12 -7.14
N VAL A 84 6.61 -13.64 -8.27
CA VAL A 84 7.68 -12.63 -8.34
C VAL A 84 7.12 -11.23 -8.54
N LEU A 85 6.03 -11.08 -9.31
CA LEU A 85 5.42 -9.77 -9.60
C LEU A 85 4.34 -9.37 -8.60
N LEU A 86 3.62 -10.34 -8.02
CA LEU A 86 3.02 -10.13 -6.71
C LEU A 86 4.08 -10.65 -5.76
N PRO A 87 4.58 -9.86 -4.79
CA PRO A 87 5.08 -10.47 -3.59
C PRO A 87 3.94 -11.39 -3.14
N GLU A 88 4.15 -12.70 -3.19
CA GLU A 88 3.36 -13.59 -2.35
C GLU A 88 3.60 -13.07 -0.93
N VAL A 89 2.73 -12.18 -0.48
CA VAL A 89 2.10 -12.37 0.82
C VAL A 89 1.52 -13.77 0.68
N SER A 90 2.32 -14.78 1.05
CA SER A 90 1.98 -16.18 0.89
C SER A 90 0.50 -16.32 1.22
N GLU A 91 -0.29 -16.88 0.32
CA GLU A 91 -1.71 -17.18 0.56
C GLU A 91 -1.91 -18.23 1.67
N GLU A 92 -0.86 -18.57 2.42
CA GLU A 92 -0.91 -19.14 3.77
C GLU A 92 -1.20 -18.08 4.87
N THR A 93 -1.23 -16.80 4.51
CA THR A 93 -1.55 -15.66 5.41
C THR A 93 -2.99 -15.17 5.23
N VAL A 94 -3.81 -15.90 4.47
CA VAL A 94 -5.28 -15.75 4.45
C VAL A 94 -5.96 -16.94 5.13
N LEU A 95 -5.22 -17.67 5.97
CA LEU A 95 -5.81 -18.31 7.13
C LEU A 95 -5.63 -17.38 8.33
N PRO A 96 -6.64 -17.24 9.22
CA PRO A 96 -6.53 -16.41 10.42
C PRO A 96 -5.42 -16.85 11.38
N ASP A 97 -4.67 -17.91 11.09
CA ASP A 97 -3.79 -18.64 11.98
C ASP A 97 -2.31 -18.30 11.80
N ASN A 98 -1.95 -17.03 11.55
CA ASN A 98 -0.60 -16.60 11.89
C ASN A 98 -0.55 -16.37 13.41
N PRO A 99 0.03 -17.29 14.22
CA PRO A 99 0.02 -17.19 15.67
C PRO A 99 0.73 -15.90 16.15
N GLN A 100 1.68 -15.39 15.36
CA GLN A 100 2.38 -14.14 15.68
C GLN A 100 1.46 -12.94 15.47
N LEU A 101 0.70 -12.91 14.38
CA LEU A 101 -0.25 -11.81 14.14
C LEU A 101 -1.39 -11.84 15.17
N LYS A 102 -1.89 -13.03 15.56
CA LYS A 102 -2.85 -13.15 16.67
C LYS A 102 -2.28 -12.64 17.98
N ALA A 103 -1.02 -12.98 18.29
CA ALA A 103 -0.35 -12.50 19.50
C ALA A 103 -0.17 -10.98 19.49
N LEU A 104 0.14 -10.37 18.34
CA LEU A 104 0.18 -8.91 18.21
C LEU A 104 -1.22 -8.30 18.33
N GLN A 105 -2.24 -8.90 17.70
CA GLN A 105 -3.63 -8.44 17.82
C GLN A 105 -4.14 -8.49 19.27
N SER A 106 -3.70 -9.46 20.07
CA SER A 106 -4.02 -9.50 21.50
C SER A 106 -3.38 -8.38 22.33
N LEU A 107 -2.44 -7.62 21.76
CA LEU A 107 -1.87 -6.44 22.42
C LEU A 107 -2.70 -5.18 22.18
N VAL A 108 -3.68 -5.18 21.27
CA VAL A 108 -4.54 -4.01 21.04
C VAL A 108 -5.30 -3.67 22.33
N GLY A 109 -5.18 -2.43 22.79
CA GLY A 109 -5.71 -1.95 24.06
C GLY A 109 -4.74 -2.03 25.24
N GLU A 110 -3.64 -2.78 25.14
CA GLU A 110 -2.60 -2.86 26.17
C GLU A 110 -1.76 -1.57 26.22
N VAL A 111 -1.22 -1.30 27.41
CA VAL A 111 -0.36 -0.14 27.67
C VAL A 111 1.09 -0.61 27.77
N GLY A 112 1.99 0.17 27.18
CA GLY A 112 3.43 -0.05 27.20
C GLY A 112 4.22 1.21 27.49
N LEU A 113 5.55 1.09 27.48
CA LEU A 113 6.49 2.18 27.67
C LEU A 113 7.46 2.24 26.49
N THR A 114 7.63 3.40 25.87
CA THR A 114 8.62 3.58 24.80
C THR A 114 10.04 3.39 25.34
N LYS A 115 10.88 2.62 24.64
CA LYS A 115 12.30 2.44 24.99
C LYS A 115 13.22 3.44 24.31
N ALA A 116 12.83 3.92 23.15
CA ALA A 116 13.49 4.98 22.42
C ALA A 116 12.44 5.91 21.83
N SER A 117 12.88 7.06 21.32
CA SER A 117 11.97 7.99 20.65
C SER A 117 11.42 7.35 19.36
N LEU A 118 10.11 7.47 19.15
CA LEU A 118 9.40 6.98 17.98
C LEU A 118 9.26 8.13 16.98
N LEU A 119 9.98 8.05 15.85
CA LEU A 119 10.05 9.07 14.80
C LEU A 119 10.04 8.47 13.38
N PRO A 120 8.92 7.91 12.88
CA PRO A 120 7.69 7.53 13.59
C PRO A 120 7.80 6.15 14.24
N SER A 121 8.96 5.51 14.20
CA SER A 121 9.08 4.07 14.44
C SER A 121 10.14 3.76 15.48
N GLY A 122 9.93 2.76 16.32
CA GLY A 122 10.93 2.33 17.31
C GLY A 122 10.39 1.36 18.37
N PRO A 123 11.24 0.96 19.33
CA PRO A 123 10.91 -0.09 20.29
C PRO A 123 10.03 0.40 21.45
N VAL A 124 9.02 -0.41 21.79
CA VAL A 124 8.13 -0.24 22.95
C VAL A 124 8.15 -1.51 23.79
N GLU A 125 8.16 -1.37 25.11
CA GLU A 125 8.02 -2.47 26.06
C GLU A 125 6.57 -2.62 26.51
N ILE A 126 5.99 -3.81 26.33
CA ILE A 126 4.65 -4.19 26.79
C ILE A 126 4.78 -5.54 27.51
N ASN A 127 4.24 -5.66 28.72
CA ASN A 127 4.27 -6.90 29.50
C ASN A 127 5.69 -7.54 29.62
N GLY A 128 6.71 -6.69 29.75
CA GLY A 128 8.11 -7.10 29.88
C GLY A 128 8.76 -7.63 28.59
N ARG A 129 8.10 -7.46 27.43
CA ARG A 129 8.61 -7.82 26.11
C ARG A 129 8.73 -6.58 25.23
N THR A 130 9.76 -6.53 24.38
CA THR A 130 9.98 -5.42 23.46
C THR A 130 9.39 -5.74 22.10
N TYR A 131 8.63 -4.78 21.55
CA TYR A 131 7.94 -4.85 20.28
C TYR A 131 8.31 -3.64 19.42
N ASP A 132 8.30 -3.82 18.10
CA ASP A 132 8.47 -2.72 17.16
C ASP A 132 7.15 -1.99 16.97
N ALA A 133 7.16 -0.68 17.22
CA ALA A 133 5.98 0.15 17.21
C ALA A 133 6.11 1.32 16.24
N LEU A 134 4.96 1.77 15.74
CA LEU A 134 4.76 2.97 14.95
C LEU A 134 3.90 3.95 15.74
N SER A 135 4.36 5.18 15.92
CA SER A 135 3.57 6.25 16.52
C SER A 135 2.45 6.69 15.59
N GLU A 136 1.24 6.80 16.13
CA GLU A 136 0.11 7.39 15.43
C GLU A 136 0.20 8.92 15.52
N GLY A 137 0.30 9.60 14.38
CA GLY A 137 0.35 11.06 14.32
C GLY A 137 1.75 11.63 14.57
N SER A 138 2.10 11.86 15.82
CA SER A 138 3.29 12.64 16.21
C SER A 138 4.45 11.79 16.72
N ALA A 139 5.62 12.42 16.82
CA ALA A 139 6.77 11.85 17.49
C ALA A 139 6.46 11.57 18.97
N ILE A 140 6.96 10.44 19.48
CA ILE A 140 6.83 10.09 20.91
C ILE A 140 8.23 10.00 21.50
N GLU A 141 8.47 10.64 22.64
CA GLU A 141 9.77 10.57 23.33
C GLU A 141 10.00 9.20 23.98
N ALA A 142 11.24 8.93 24.41
CA ALA A 142 11.58 7.72 25.15
C ALA A 142 11.03 7.79 26.58
N GLY A 143 10.55 6.67 27.13
CA GLY A 143 9.99 6.61 28.48
C GLY A 143 8.54 7.13 28.60
N VAL A 144 7.84 7.32 27.49
CA VAL A 144 6.45 7.76 27.46
C VAL A 144 5.51 6.56 27.50
N PRO A 145 4.46 6.56 28.35
CA PRO A 145 3.43 5.54 28.34
C PRO A 145 2.55 5.67 27.09
N VAL A 146 2.32 4.55 26.41
CA VAL A 146 1.57 4.51 25.14
C VAL A 146 0.57 3.36 25.15
N ARG A 147 -0.57 3.52 24.47
CA ARG A 147 -1.52 2.43 24.21
C ARG A 147 -1.39 1.92 22.79
N VAL A 148 -1.54 0.61 22.61
CA VAL A 148 -1.67 -0.01 21.29
C VAL A 148 -3.08 0.22 20.74
N VAL A 149 -3.18 0.96 19.65
CA VAL A 149 -4.47 1.28 18.99
C VAL A 149 -4.78 0.33 17.83
N ALA A 150 -3.74 -0.20 17.16
CA ALA A 150 -3.91 -1.11 16.03
C ALA A 150 -2.66 -1.98 15.80
N VAL A 151 -2.77 -2.93 14.87
CA VAL A 151 -1.64 -3.73 14.37
C VAL A 151 -1.54 -3.57 12.85
N GLN A 152 -0.36 -3.22 12.36
CA GLN A 152 -0.05 -3.13 10.93
C GLN A 152 1.09 -4.07 10.58
N GLY A 153 0.75 -5.25 10.03
CA GLY A 153 1.74 -6.27 9.68
C GLY A 153 2.49 -6.78 10.91
N ALA A 154 3.80 -6.53 10.96
CA ALA A 154 4.66 -6.91 12.09
C ALA A 154 4.79 -5.80 13.17
N TRP A 155 4.18 -4.64 12.95
CA TRP A 155 4.31 -3.46 13.80
C TRP A 155 3.02 -3.22 14.58
N ILE A 156 3.16 -2.81 15.83
CA ILE A 156 2.03 -2.28 16.61
C ILE A 156 1.93 -0.76 16.39
N VAL A 157 0.71 -0.24 16.23
CA VAL A 157 0.48 1.20 16.16
C VAL A 157 0.13 1.69 17.55
N VAL A 158 0.81 2.73 18.01
CA VAL A 158 0.70 3.22 19.39
C VAL A 158 0.43 4.72 19.44
N ARG A 159 -0.35 5.16 20.43
CA ARG A 159 -0.64 6.57 20.72
C ARG A 159 -0.23 6.90 22.16
N PRO A 160 0.26 8.12 22.47
CA PRO A 160 0.47 8.56 23.84
C PRO A 160 -0.80 8.43 24.68
N LEU A 161 -0.65 7.95 25.92
CA LEU A 161 -1.80 7.79 26.82
C LEU A 161 -2.43 9.15 27.23
N ALA A 162 -1.67 10.25 27.13
CA ALA A 162 -2.16 11.59 27.40
C ALA A 162 -3.22 12.06 26.40
N ASP A 163 -3.22 11.52 25.18
CA ASP A 163 -4.15 11.91 24.13
C ASP A 163 -5.52 11.19 24.24
N GLU A 164 -5.67 10.25 25.17
CA GLU A 164 -6.94 9.53 25.41
C GLU A 164 -7.92 10.32 26.26
N GLU A 165 -7.43 11.22 27.14
CA GLU A 165 -8.30 12.02 28.03
C GLU A 165 -9.18 13.02 27.25
N ASP A 166 -8.81 13.35 26.01
CA ASP A 166 -9.54 14.28 25.16
C ASP A 166 -10.67 13.61 24.33
N ASP A 167 -10.61 12.31 24.05
CA ASP A 167 -11.54 11.60 23.14
C ASP A 167 -12.82 11.12 23.87
N ASP A 168 -12.72 10.81 25.17
CA ASP A 168 -13.86 10.35 25.98
C ASP A 168 -14.85 11.48 26.31
N THR A 169 -14.40 12.73 26.33
CA THR A 169 -15.22 13.89 26.71
C THR A 169 -16.20 14.30 25.59
N GLU A 170 -15.85 14.13 24.32
CA GLU A 170 -16.74 14.44 23.18
C GLU A 170 -17.92 13.46 23.06
N SER A 171 -17.77 12.22 23.53
CA SER A 171 -18.80 11.18 23.43
C SER A 171 -19.99 11.40 24.39
N LEU A 172 -19.78 12.14 25.49
CA LEU A 172 -20.82 12.44 26.47
C LEU A 172 -21.60 13.73 26.13
N GLU A 173 -20.99 14.74 25.53
CA GLU A 173 -21.67 15.98 25.12
C GLU A 173 -22.67 15.78 23.97
N ASN A 174 -22.43 14.81 23.08
CA ASN A 174 -23.37 14.50 21.99
C ASN A 174 -24.58 13.65 22.43
N SER A 175 -24.55 13.07 23.63
CA SER A 175 -25.67 12.28 24.17
C SER A 175 -26.72 13.14 24.92
N GLY A 176 -26.32 14.29 25.47
CA GLY A 176 -27.21 15.19 26.23
C GLY A 176 -28.06 16.14 25.39
N SER A 177 -27.73 16.32 24.11
CA SER A 177 -28.42 17.25 23.20
C SER A 177 -29.65 16.64 22.50
N ALA A 178 -29.79 15.30 22.52
CA ALA A 178 -30.91 14.60 21.90
C ALA A 178 -32.21 14.63 22.73
N ASP A 179 -32.13 14.69 24.06
CA ASP A 179 -33.31 14.66 24.94
C ASP A 179 -33.97 16.03 25.11
N THR A 180 -33.21 17.13 25.05
CA THR A 180 -33.76 18.49 25.20
C THR A 180 -34.67 18.87 24.02
N GLN A 181 -34.41 18.34 22.81
CA GLN A 181 -35.27 18.60 21.64
C GLN A 181 -36.61 17.83 21.67
N ARG A 182 -36.72 16.75 22.45
CA ARG A 182 -37.99 16.01 22.57
C ARG A 182 -39.00 16.71 23.47
N TYR A 183 -38.56 17.50 24.45
CA TYR A 183 -39.47 18.21 25.37
C TYR A 183 -40.06 19.48 24.74
N ALA A 184 -39.34 20.15 23.83
CA ALA A 184 -39.81 21.38 23.19
C ALA A 184 -40.95 21.17 22.16
N LYS A 185 -41.20 19.94 21.70
CA LYS A 185 -42.14 19.67 20.60
C LYS A 185 -43.59 19.41 21.04
N ASN A 186 -43.84 19.17 22.33
CA ASN A 186 -45.14 18.70 22.83
C ASN A 186 -45.80 19.60 23.89
N SER A 187 -45.49 20.91 23.94
CA SER A 187 -46.26 21.82 24.78
C SER A 187 -47.51 22.35 24.04
N PRO A 188 -48.73 22.30 24.61
CA PRO A 188 -49.96 22.62 23.89
C PRO A 188 -50.10 24.11 23.57
N SER A 189 -50.63 24.37 22.38
CA SER A 189 -51.09 25.67 21.88
C SER A 189 -52.13 26.33 22.81
N GLU A 190 -51.80 27.50 23.35
CA GLU A 190 -52.76 28.47 23.88
C GLU A 190 -52.74 29.75 23.03
N ALA A 191 -53.78 29.86 22.22
CA ALA A 191 -54.59 31.03 21.91
C ALA A 191 -54.04 32.46 22.11
N ASN A 192 -54.11 33.22 21.00
CA ASN A 192 -54.75 34.53 20.85
C ASN A 192 -54.05 35.77 21.45
N THR A 193 -53.67 36.72 20.59
CA THR A 193 -54.26 38.08 20.56
C THR A 193 -53.63 38.90 19.42
N SER A 194 -54.51 39.50 18.64
CA SER A 194 -54.31 40.43 17.53
C SER A 194 -53.83 41.82 17.98
N GLU A 195 -52.94 42.46 17.21
CA GLU A 195 -52.90 43.91 16.90
C GLU A 195 -51.69 44.14 15.98
N ASN A 196 -51.83 44.31 14.66
CA ASN A 196 -52.21 45.53 13.94
C ASN A 196 -51.50 46.80 14.41
N THR A 197 -50.49 47.25 13.67
CA THR A 197 -50.43 48.64 13.16
C THR A 197 -49.36 48.76 12.09
N ASP A 198 -49.83 49.19 10.92
CA ASP A 198 -49.04 49.66 9.79
C ASP A 198 -48.32 50.99 10.10
N ALA A 199 -47.19 51.16 9.39
CA ALA A 199 -46.59 52.42 8.92
C ALA A 199 -46.11 53.45 9.96
N VAL A 200 -44.88 53.96 9.76
CA VAL A 200 -44.65 55.35 9.32
C VAL A 200 -43.16 55.53 8.95
N ASP A 201 -43.03 56.29 7.87
CA ASP A 201 -41.90 56.74 7.08
C ASP A 201 -41.06 57.82 7.79
N LEU A 202 -39.85 58.09 7.28
CA LEU A 202 -39.06 59.33 7.45
C LEU A 202 -38.54 59.64 8.89
N GLU A 203 -37.31 60.08 9.18
CA GLU A 203 -36.42 61.04 8.54
C GLU A 203 -34.99 60.83 9.11
N LEU A 204 -33.97 60.99 8.26
CA LEU A 204 -32.60 61.30 8.69
C LEU A 204 -32.52 62.77 9.09
N PRO A 205 -31.73 63.10 10.13
CA PRO A 205 -30.98 64.34 10.10
C PRO A 205 -29.48 64.07 10.10
N ASP A 206 -28.85 64.75 9.15
CA ASP A 206 -27.44 65.08 9.12
C ASP A 206 -27.00 65.82 10.42
N ASP A 207 -25.69 65.91 10.57
CA ASP A 207 -25.00 66.97 11.32
C ASP A 207 -25.31 67.18 12.81
N LEU A 208 -24.53 66.53 13.68
CA LEU A 208 -24.11 67.18 14.93
C LEU A 208 -22.72 66.70 15.42
N PHE A 209 -21.73 67.60 15.26
CA PHE A 209 -20.65 68.00 16.18
C PHE A 209 -20.22 66.97 17.26
N HIS A 210 -18.95 66.61 17.48
CA HIS A 210 -17.77 67.42 17.81
C HIS A 210 -16.58 66.44 17.90
N ASP A 211 -15.52 66.58 17.12
CA ASP A 211 -14.23 67.17 17.54
C ASP A 211 -14.01 67.29 19.06
N GLU A 212 -13.21 66.40 19.65
CA GLU A 212 -12.20 66.71 20.68
C GLU A 212 -11.17 65.56 20.72
N ARG A 213 -10.02 65.77 20.07
CA ARG A 213 -8.75 65.08 20.41
C ARG A 213 -7.69 66.14 20.71
N GLU A 214 -7.53 66.48 21.97
CA GLU A 214 -6.25 66.96 22.53
C GLU A 214 -6.12 66.48 23.99
N GLY A 215 -4.92 66.01 24.34
CA GLY A 215 -4.45 65.94 25.73
C GLY A 215 -4.12 64.55 26.27
N GLY A 216 -2.84 64.15 26.18
CA GLY A 216 -2.26 63.01 26.91
C GLY A 216 -1.01 62.44 26.28
#